data_AF-A0A7S3Q3C9-F1
#
_entry.id   AF-A0A7S3Q3C9-F1
#
_cell.length_a   1.000
_cell.length_b   1.000
_cell.length_c   1.000
_cell.angle_alpha   90.00
_cell.angle_beta   90.00
_cell.angle_gamma   90.00
#
_symmetry.space_group_name_H-M   'P 1'
#
loop_
_entity.id
_entity.type
_entity.pdbx_description
1 polymer ?
#
loop_
_entity_poly.entity_id
_entity_poly.type
_entity_poly.pdbx_seq_one_letter_code
_entity_poly.pdbx_strand_id
1 'polypeptide(L)'
;DIAPRTHILPVDHVTLMIETDKVQAPDWLPKDDDVDAIDREEEILDIIMTRLRTKDGLNLRWIAEQDDGKQLLKSILKGSQLGAELGLVVRVTGDDETETGEDYDYLRLVDPEGFLFSNTVISSIFAELT
;
A
#
# COMPACT_ATOMS: atom_id res chain seq x y z
N ASP A 1 -39.22 6.89 74.56
CA ASP A 1 -38.82 5.48 74.71
C ASP A 1 -39.15 4.72 73.43
N ILE A 2 -38.07 4.28 72.77
CA ILE A 2 -37.88 3.26 71.71
C ILE A 2 -38.97 3.08 70.64
N ALA A 3 -38.71 3.64 69.46
CA ALA A 3 -39.33 3.34 68.16
C ALA A 3 -38.27 2.67 67.23
N PRO A 4 -38.66 1.99 66.12
CA PRO A 4 -38.21 0.64 65.85
C PRO A 4 -37.04 0.48 64.86
N ARG A 5 -36.45 -0.72 64.93
CA ARG A 5 -35.38 -1.28 64.09
C ARG A 5 -35.64 -1.11 62.59
N THR A 6 -34.75 -0.39 61.92
CA THR A 6 -34.65 -0.39 60.45
C THR A 6 -33.92 -1.66 60.00
N HIS A 7 -34.65 -2.56 59.34
CA HIS A 7 -34.09 -3.69 58.59
C HIS A 7 -33.37 -3.13 57.36
N ILE A 8 -32.06 -3.36 57.26
CA ILE A 8 -31.27 -3.10 56.05
C ILE A 8 -31.37 -4.38 55.21
N LEU A 9 -32.00 -4.31 54.04
CA LEU A 9 -31.93 -5.38 53.04
C LEU A 9 -30.60 -5.26 52.27
N PRO A 10 -29.97 -6.38 51.89
CA PRO A 10 -28.73 -6.34 51.12
C PRO A 10 -29.00 -5.82 49.70
N VAL A 11 -28.08 -5.00 49.20
CA VAL A 11 -28.11 -4.49 47.83
C VAL A 11 -27.71 -5.65 46.90
N ASP A 12 -28.70 -6.26 46.27
CA ASP A 12 -28.45 -7.23 45.21
C ASP A 12 -27.64 -6.56 44.10
N HIS A 13 -26.50 -7.17 43.79
CA HIS A 13 -25.68 -6.85 42.64
C HIS A 13 -26.51 -6.99 41.36
N VAL A 14 -26.88 -5.87 40.77
CA VAL A 14 -27.38 -5.84 39.39
C VAL A 14 -26.20 -6.19 38.48
N THR A 15 -26.06 -7.48 38.18
CA THR A 15 -25.23 -7.94 37.06
C THR A 15 -25.85 -7.39 35.79
N LEU A 16 -25.23 -6.35 35.22
CA LEU A 16 -25.49 -5.91 33.86
C LEU A 16 -25.04 -7.04 32.92
N MET A 17 -25.96 -7.94 32.57
CA MET A 17 -25.81 -8.77 31.40
C MET A 17 -25.97 -7.84 30.19
N ILE A 18 -24.84 -7.36 29.67
CA ILE A 18 -24.80 -6.81 28.32
C ILE A 18 -24.91 -8.03 27.41
N GLU A 19 -26.14 -8.37 27.03
CA GLU A 19 -26.39 -9.18 25.84
C GLU A 19 -25.72 -8.45 24.68
N THR A 20 -24.57 -8.98 24.26
CA THR A 20 -23.89 -8.55 23.05
C THR A 20 -24.68 -9.12 21.89
N ASP A 21 -25.80 -8.47 21.58
CA ASP A 21 -26.46 -8.61 20.30
C ASP A 21 -25.38 -8.37 19.25
N LYS A 22 -25.14 -9.36 18.39
CA LYS A 22 -24.12 -9.30 17.35
C LYS A 22 -24.51 -8.18 16.39
N VAL A 23 -24.02 -6.98 16.65
CA VAL A 23 -24.18 -5.84 15.76
C VAL A 23 -23.54 -6.24 14.45
N GLN A 24 -24.38 -6.51 13.46
CA GLN A 24 -23.92 -6.81 12.11
C GLN A 24 -23.12 -5.60 11.64
N ALA A 25 -21.85 -5.81 11.31
CA ALA A 25 -21.00 -4.76 10.78
C ALA A 25 -21.72 -4.10 9.59
N PRO A 26 -21.79 -2.77 9.55
CA PRO A 26 -22.49 -2.09 8.48
C PRO A 26 -21.80 -2.35 7.14
N ASP A 27 -22.56 -2.39 6.05
CA ASP A 27 -22.09 -2.75 4.69
C ASP A 27 -20.94 -1.86 4.15
N TRP A 28 -20.68 -0.69 4.77
CA TRP A 28 -19.56 0.18 4.42
C TRP A 28 -18.25 -0.15 5.14
N LEU A 29 -18.29 -1.01 6.16
CA LEU A 29 -17.09 -1.42 6.89
C LEU A 29 -16.43 -2.56 6.11
N PRO A 30 -15.19 -2.37 5.64
CA PRO A 30 -14.44 -3.43 4.97
C PRO A 30 -14.32 -4.63 5.90
N LYS A 31 -14.37 -5.84 5.34
CA LYS A 31 -14.12 -7.05 6.13
C LYS A 31 -12.64 -7.10 6.47
N ASP A 32 -12.28 -7.80 7.55
CA ASP A 32 -10.88 -7.89 7.99
C ASP A 32 -9.94 -8.34 6.84
N ASP A 33 -10.38 -9.28 5.99
CA ASP A 33 -9.63 -9.72 4.80
C ASP A 33 -9.45 -8.62 3.73
N ASP A 34 -10.41 -7.68 3.63
CA ASP A 34 -10.35 -6.56 2.69
C ASP A 34 -9.40 -5.46 3.22
N VAL A 35 -9.32 -5.26 4.54
CA VAL A 35 -8.41 -4.28 5.17
C VAL A 35 -6.94 -4.66 4.92
N ASP A 36 -6.59 -5.93 5.16
CA ASP A 36 -5.22 -6.42 4.95
C ASP A 36 -4.77 -6.31 3.48
N ALA A 37 -5.70 -6.44 2.53
CA ALA A 37 -5.42 -6.30 1.10
C ALA A 37 -5.19 -4.84 0.70
N ILE A 38 -6.04 -3.92 1.20
CA ILE A 38 -5.90 -2.48 0.96
C ILE A 38 -4.58 -1.96 1.52
N ASP A 39 -4.22 -2.35 2.75
CA ASP A 39 -2.98 -1.90 3.38
C ASP A 39 -1.72 -2.31 2.58
N ARG A 40 -1.72 -3.51 1.98
CA ARG A 40 -0.62 -3.97 1.12
C ARG A 40 -0.56 -3.23 -0.20
N GLU A 41 -1.70 -2.97 -0.83
CA GLU A 41 -1.76 -2.20 -2.06
C GLU A 41 -1.22 -0.77 -1.85
N GLU A 42 -1.64 -0.11 -0.78
CA GLU A 42 -1.15 1.22 -0.40
C GLU A 42 0.37 1.21 -0.15
N GLU A 43 0.90 0.19 0.52
CA GLU A 43 2.34 0.04 0.75
C GLU A 43 3.13 -0.08 -0.56
N ILE A 44 2.66 -0.93 -1.49
CA ILE A 44 3.31 -1.11 -2.80
C ILE A 44 3.31 0.21 -3.58
N LEU A 45 2.17 0.91 -3.60
CA LEU A 45 2.04 2.20 -4.27
C LEU A 45 2.99 3.26 -3.68
N ASP A 46 3.11 3.33 -2.36
CA ASP A 46 4.06 4.25 -1.70
C ASP A 46 5.51 3.92 -2.03
N ILE A 47 5.86 2.63 -2.07
CA ILE A 47 7.20 2.18 -2.49
C ILE A 47 7.49 2.60 -3.94
N ILE A 48 6.54 2.40 -4.86
CA ILE A 48 6.68 2.81 -6.27
C ILE A 48 6.91 4.33 -6.35
N MET A 49 6.08 5.11 -5.68
CA MET A 49 6.16 6.57 -5.67
C MET A 49 7.51 7.05 -5.13
N THR A 50 7.93 6.50 -3.99
CA THR A 50 9.17 6.86 -3.32
C THR A 50 10.38 6.49 -4.18
N ARG A 51 10.43 5.25 -4.71
CA ARG A 51 11.58 4.76 -5.48
C ARG A 51 11.80 5.51 -6.79
N LEU A 52 10.72 5.86 -7.51
CA LEU A 52 10.80 6.65 -8.73
C LEU A 52 11.39 8.05 -8.51
N ARG A 53 11.27 8.60 -7.30
CA ARG A 53 11.86 9.90 -6.91
C ARG A 53 13.32 9.80 -6.47
N THR A 54 13.87 8.59 -6.39
CA THR A 54 15.28 8.39 -6.05
C THR A 54 16.12 8.18 -7.30
N LYS A 55 17.41 8.52 -7.20
CA LYS A 55 18.40 8.23 -8.25
C LYS A 55 18.57 6.74 -8.58
N ASP A 56 18.26 5.87 -7.63
CA ASP A 56 18.40 4.41 -7.79
C ASP A 56 17.32 3.87 -8.73
N GLY A 57 16.14 4.49 -8.69
CA GLY A 57 14.96 4.13 -9.46
C GLY A 57 14.18 2.98 -8.87
N LEU A 58 13.21 2.51 -9.66
CA LEU A 58 12.32 1.42 -9.30
C LEU A 58 12.89 0.09 -9.80
N ASN A 59 13.07 -0.88 -8.89
CA ASN A 59 13.48 -2.23 -9.25
C ASN A 59 12.29 -3.00 -9.83
N LEU A 60 12.34 -3.32 -11.12
CA LEU A 60 11.26 -4.00 -11.84
C LEU A 60 11.18 -5.50 -11.53
N ARG A 61 12.28 -6.12 -11.09
CA ARG A 61 12.28 -7.51 -10.59
C ARG A 61 11.52 -7.62 -9.28
N TRP A 62 11.81 -6.72 -8.33
CA TRP A 62 11.09 -6.67 -7.06
C TRP A 62 9.58 -6.48 -7.26
N ILE A 63 9.18 -5.63 -8.23
CA ILE A 63 7.77 -5.47 -8.60
C ILE A 63 7.17 -6.77 -9.13
N ALA A 64 7.88 -7.50 -9.99
CA ALA A 64 7.39 -8.75 -10.57
C ALA A 64 7.18 -9.86 -9.52
N GLU A 65 7.83 -9.76 -8.36
CA GLU A 65 7.71 -10.67 -7.22
C GLU A 65 6.54 -10.35 -6.28
N GLN A 66 5.90 -9.18 -6.43
CA GLN A 66 4.73 -8.81 -5.62
C GLN A 66 3.48 -9.59 -6.05
N ASP A 67 2.47 -9.56 -5.17
CA ASP A 67 1.12 -9.96 -5.53
C ASP A 67 0.65 -9.15 -6.75
N ASP A 68 0.11 -9.83 -7.76
CA ASP A 68 -0.21 -9.25 -9.09
C ASP A 68 0.96 -8.55 -9.81
N GLY A 69 2.21 -8.88 -9.47
CA GLY A 69 3.42 -8.26 -9.99
C GLY A 69 3.53 -8.22 -11.52
N LYS A 70 2.98 -9.20 -12.24
CA LYS A 70 2.91 -9.18 -13.71
C LYS A 70 2.03 -8.04 -14.24
N GLN A 71 0.88 -7.82 -13.61
CA GLN A 71 -0.05 -6.76 -13.99
C GLN A 71 0.52 -5.41 -13.59
N LEU A 72 1.08 -5.28 -12.38
CA LEU A 72 1.79 -4.08 -11.92
C LEU A 72 2.90 -3.69 -12.90
N LEU A 73 3.78 -4.63 -13.25
CA LEU A 73 4.87 -4.38 -14.19
C LEU A 73 4.36 -3.90 -15.54
N LYS A 74 3.31 -4.53 -16.07
CA LYS A 74 2.69 -4.13 -17.33
C LYS A 74 2.15 -2.70 -17.26
N SER A 75 1.44 -2.34 -16.19
CA SER A 75 0.91 -1.00 -15.97
C SER A 75 2.01 0.05 -15.84
N ILE A 76 3.08 -0.25 -15.10
CA ILE A 76 4.23 0.65 -14.93
C ILE A 76 4.94 0.89 -16.26
N LEU A 77 5.18 -0.16 -17.04
CA LEU A 77 5.81 -0.04 -18.36
C LEU A 77 4.92 0.73 -19.34
N LYS A 78 3.60 0.52 -19.30
CA LYS A 78 2.64 1.26 -20.12
C LYS A 78 2.61 2.75 -19.74
N GLY A 79 2.47 3.06 -18.46
CA GLY A 79 2.38 4.44 -17.99
C GLY A 79 3.69 5.23 -18.13
N SER A 80 4.84 4.54 -18.20
CA SER A 80 6.15 5.16 -18.45
C SER A 80 6.50 5.30 -19.94
N GLN A 81 5.73 4.72 -20.85
CA GLN A 81 6.06 4.66 -22.28
C GLN A 81 6.31 6.04 -22.89
N LEU A 82 5.39 7.00 -22.70
CA LEU A 82 5.57 8.36 -23.22
C LEU A 82 6.79 9.05 -22.61
N GLY A 83 7.06 8.81 -21.32
CA GLY A 83 8.26 9.30 -20.66
C GLY A 83 9.54 8.74 -21.26
N ALA A 84 9.54 7.46 -21.64
CA ALA A 84 10.68 6.83 -22.33
C ALA A 84 10.87 7.39 -23.74
N GLU A 85 9.78 7.58 -24.50
CA GLU A 85 9.80 8.17 -25.85
C GLU A 85 10.36 9.61 -25.85
N LEU A 86 10.09 10.37 -24.79
CA LEU A 86 10.58 11.74 -24.61
C LEU A 86 11.98 11.80 -23.96
N GLY A 87 12.60 10.67 -23.62
CA GLY A 87 13.90 10.63 -22.95
C GLY A 87 13.87 11.14 -21.49
N LEU A 88 12.71 11.07 -20.85
CA LEU A 88 12.51 11.41 -19.43
C LEU A 88 12.65 10.19 -18.51
N VAL A 89 12.53 8.99 -19.09
CA VAL A 89 12.65 7.70 -18.40
C VAL A 89 13.67 6.84 -19.12
N VAL A 90 14.52 6.17 -18.35
CA VAL A 90 15.48 5.19 -18.86
C VAL A 90 15.27 3.87 -18.13
N ARG A 91 15.20 2.78 -18.90
CA ARG A 91 15.28 1.43 -18.35
C ARG A 91 16.72 0.97 -18.39
N VAL A 92 17.25 0.60 -17.23
CA VAL A 92 18.61 0.11 -17.05
C VAL A 92 18.52 -1.40 -16.82
N THR A 93 18.90 -2.16 -17.84
CA THR A 93 19.00 -3.61 -17.79
C THR A 93 20.44 -4.04 -17.93
N GLY A 94 20.86 -5.06 -17.20
CA GLY A 94 22.12 -5.73 -17.44
C GLY A 94 22.08 -7.16 -16.97
N ASP A 95 22.63 -8.05 -17.80
CA ASP A 95 22.98 -9.41 -17.41
C ASP A 95 24.45 -9.35 -17.01
N ASP A 96 24.71 -9.53 -15.71
CA ASP A 96 26.07 -9.51 -15.21
C ASP A 96 26.65 -10.93 -15.29
N GLU A 97 27.51 -11.18 -16.28
CA GLU A 97 28.31 -12.43 -16.35
C GLU A 97 29.37 -12.52 -15.22
N THR A 98 29.42 -11.54 -14.31
CA THR A 98 30.36 -11.51 -13.18
C THR A 98 29.88 -12.35 -11.98
N GLU A 99 30.79 -12.62 -11.04
CA GLU A 99 30.70 -13.62 -9.97
C GLU A 99 29.48 -13.51 -9.03
N THR A 100 28.70 -12.41 -9.07
CA THR A 100 27.45 -12.27 -8.31
C THR A 100 26.23 -12.86 -9.02
N GLY A 101 26.24 -12.98 -10.36
CA GLY A 101 25.20 -13.64 -11.16
C GLY A 101 23.80 -13.05 -11.08
N GLU A 102 23.65 -11.80 -10.61
CA GLU A 102 22.35 -11.15 -10.46
C GLU A 102 22.09 -10.17 -11.60
N ASP A 103 21.21 -10.52 -12.53
CA ASP A 103 20.72 -9.55 -13.51
C ASP A 103 19.99 -8.40 -12.80
N TYR A 104 20.12 -7.19 -13.34
CA TYR A 104 19.44 -6.02 -12.81
C TYR A 104 18.48 -5.41 -13.84
N ASP A 105 17.32 -4.96 -13.37
CA ASP A 105 16.28 -4.32 -14.18
C ASP A 105 15.63 -3.18 -13.41
N TYR A 106 15.98 -1.94 -13.78
CA TYR A 106 15.55 -0.72 -13.10
C TYR A 106 14.90 0.26 -14.05
N LEU A 107 13.84 0.92 -13.58
CA LEU A 107 13.24 2.09 -14.23
C LEU A 107 13.68 3.36 -13.50
N ARG A 108 14.34 4.28 -14.21
CA ARG A 108 14.87 5.52 -13.65
C ARG A 108 14.30 6.73 -14.36
N LEU A 109 13.96 7.76 -13.60
CA LEU A 109 13.74 9.09 -14.15
C LEU A 109 15.11 9.70 -14.48
N VAL A 110 15.21 10.37 -15.62
CA VAL A 110 16.46 11.04 -16.06
C VAL A 110 16.80 12.21 -15.15
N ASP A 111 15.79 12.82 -14.54
CA ASP A 111 15.93 13.92 -13.61
C ASP A 111 15.20 13.59 -12.29
N PRO A 112 15.74 12.67 -11.48
CA PRO A 112 15.08 12.23 -10.25
C PRO A 112 15.01 13.36 -9.21
N GLU A 113 15.96 14.31 -9.25
CA GLU A 113 15.96 15.52 -8.41
C GLU A 113 15.21 16.70 -9.06
N GLY A 114 15.18 16.76 -10.39
CA GLY A 114 14.51 17.82 -11.12
C GLY A 114 13.03 17.54 -11.32
N PHE A 115 12.31 18.24 -10.48
CA PHE A 115 10.87 18.36 -10.32
C PHE A 115 10.05 18.60 -11.61
N LEU A 116 10.68 19.00 -12.72
CA LEU A 116 9.99 19.58 -13.89
C LEU A 116 9.08 18.59 -14.61
N PHE A 117 9.49 17.33 -14.76
CA PHE A 117 8.73 16.32 -15.51
C PHE A 117 8.50 15.00 -14.77
N SER A 118 9.19 14.80 -13.64
CA SER A 118 9.04 13.61 -12.80
C SER A 118 7.62 13.42 -12.30
N ASN A 119 6.92 14.50 -11.94
CA ASN A 119 5.51 14.43 -11.54
C ASN A 119 4.60 13.98 -12.70
N THR A 120 4.85 14.46 -13.92
CA THR A 120 4.07 14.07 -15.10
C THR A 120 4.22 12.58 -15.39
N VAL A 121 5.44 12.05 -15.34
CA VAL A 121 5.71 10.62 -15.57
C VAL A 121 5.09 9.78 -14.46
N ILE A 122 5.29 10.16 -13.20
CA ILE A 122 4.72 9.43 -12.05
C ILE A 122 3.18 9.44 -12.15
N SER A 123 2.54 10.57 -12.44
CA SER A 123 1.08 10.62 -12.63
C SER A 123 0.59 9.72 -13.77
N SER A 124 1.34 9.63 -14.86
CA SER A 124 1.03 8.72 -15.98
C SER A 124 1.13 7.25 -15.57
N ILE A 125 2.13 6.88 -14.76
CA ILE A 125 2.25 5.52 -14.19
C ILE A 125 1.08 5.20 -13.29
N PHE A 126 0.73 6.10 -12.36
CA PHE A 126 -0.36 5.87 -11.42
C PHE A 126 -1.73 5.81 -12.09
N ALA A 127 -1.95 6.56 -13.17
CA ALA A 127 -3.17 6.47 -13.96
C ALA A 127 -3.37 5.11 -14.65
N GLU A 128 -2.32 4.30 -14.81
CA GLU A 128 -2.38 2.94 -15.37
C GLU A 128 -2.45 1.85 -14.29
N LEU A 129 -2.23 2.21 -13.02
CA LEU A 129 -2.33 1.31 -11.87
C LEU A 129 -3.75 1.25 -11.29
N THR A 130 -4.67 2.12 -11.74
CA THR A 130 -6.08 2.19 -11.34
C THR A 130 -7.00 1.53 -12.36
#